data_AF-A0A4Q7MA48-F1
#
_entry.id   AF-A0A4Q7MA48-F1
#
_cell.length_a   1.000
_cell.length_b   1.000
_cell.length_c   1.000
_cell.angle_alpha   90.00
_cell.angle_beta   90.00
_cell.angle_gamma   90.00
#
_symmetry.space_group_name_H-M   'P 1'
#
loop_
_entity.id
_entity.type
_entity.pdbx_description
1 polymer ?
#
loop_
_entity_poly.entity_id
_entity_poly.type
_entity_poly.pdbx_seq_one_letter_code
_entity_poly.pdbx_strand_id
1 'polypeptide(L)'
;MNNQQVVGSFHIANLIVRHLKGQLTDEELRELHYWINSNEANYELFELLKTTGATRDAMQCLRTYPAGEALFRFLRKLNNT
;
A
#
# COMPACT_ATOMS: atom_id res chain seq x y z
N MET A 1 9.20 16.61 8.49
CA MET A 1 8.05 15.79 8.03
C MET A 1 6.91 16.02 9.00
N ASN A 2 5.77 16.55 8.54
CA ASN A 2 4.61 16.81 9.40
C ASN A 2 3.92 15.49 9.74
N ASN A 3 3.64 15.24 11.03
CA ASN A 3 3.03 14.00 11.52
C ASN A 3 1.70 13.64 10.83
N GLN A 4 0.98 14.62 10.26
CA GLN A 4 -0.24 14.39 9.48
C GLN A 4 0.00 13.69 8.13
N GLN A 5 1.13 13.97 7.44
CA GLN A 5 1.47 13.29 6.19
C GLN A 5 1.81 11.82 6.45
N VAL A 6 2.47 11.53 7.57
CA VAL A 6 2.86 10.16 7.96
C VAL A 6 1.63 9.30 8.25
N VAL A 7 0.62 9.85 8.94
CA VAL A 7 -0.64 9.13 9.23
C VAL A 7 -1.44 8.86 7.95
N GLY A 8 -1.51 9.82 7.02
CA GLY A 8 -2.16 9.63 5.72
C GLY A 8 -1.49 8.55 4.88
N SER A 9 -0.16 8.49 4.88
CA SER A 9 0.60 7.43 4.19
C SER A 9 0.35 6.04 4.78
N PHE A 10 0.21 5.92 6.10
CA PHE A 10 -0.13 4.64 6.74
C PHE A 10 -1.54 4.15 6.43
N HIS A 11 -2.50 5.07 6.25
CA HIS A 11 -3.87 4.74 5.88
C HIS A 11 -3.96 4.16 4.46
N ILE A 12 -3.40 4.86 3.47
CA ILE A 12 -3.33 4.38 2.09
C ILE A 12 -2.59 3.05 2.00
N ALA A 13 -1.51 2.91 2.77
CA ALA A 13 -0.77 1.67 2.83
C ALA A 13 -1.64 0.49 3.29
N ASN A 14 -2.46 0.71 4.31
CA ASN A 14 -3.42 -0.27 4.80
C ASN A 14 -4.48 -0.61 3.74
N LEU A 15 -4.97 0.37 3.00
CA LEU A 15 -5.94 0.16 1.91
C LEU A 15 -5.37 -0.72 0.79
N ILE A 16 -4.14 -0.42 0.31
CA ILE A 16 -3.48 -1.21 -0.74
C ILE A 16 -3.30 -2.66 -0.29
N VAL A 17 -2.82 -2.85 0.94
CA VAL A 17 -2.64 -4.18 1.53
C VAL A 17 -3.94 -4.97 1.59
N ARG A 18 -5.02 -4.32 2.06
CA ARG A 18 -6.32 -4.98 2.19
C ARG A 18 -6.94 -5.26 0.84
N HIS A 19 -6.67 -4.42 -0.16
CA HIS A 19 -7.02 -4.69 -1.55
C HIS A 19 -6.37 -5.99 -2.05
N LEU A 20 -5.06 -6.13 -1.86
CA LEU A 20 -4.31 -7.32 -2.24
C LEU A 20 -4.79 -8.60 -1.53
N LYS A 21 -5.41 -8.47 -0.36
CA LYS A 21 -6.02 -9.58 0.39
C LYS A 21 -7.49 -9.84 0.05
N GLY A 22 -8.13 -9.02 -0.80
CA GLY A 22 -9.57 -9.07 -1.06
C GLY A 22 -10.44 -8.71 0.15
N GLN A 23 -9.93 -7.84 1.04
CA GLN A 23 -10.54 -7.48 2.33
C GLN A 23 -11.01 -6.02 2.41
N LEU A 24 -11.16 -5.35 1.27
CA LEU A 24 -11.72 -3.99 1.23
C LEU A 24 -13.23 -4.03 1.26
N THR A 25 -13.80 -3.06 1.98
CA THR A 25 -15.20 -2.66 1.82
C THR A 25 -15.36 -1.74 0.60
N ASP A 26 -16.60 -1.54 0.16
CA ASP A 26 -16.91 -0.65 -0.98
C ASP A 26 -16.52 0.82 -0.73
N GLU A 27 -16.50 1.25 0.53
CA GLU A 27 -16.07 2.61 0.92
C GLU A 27 -14.54 2.74 0.81
N GLU A 28 -13.82 1.77 1.34
CA GLU A 28 -12.36 1.73 1.31
C GLU A 28 -11.81 1.51 -0.11
N LEU A 29 -12.56 0.77 -0.95
CA LEU A 29 -12.25 0.62 -2.37
C LEU A 29 -12.41 1.96 -3.10
N ARG A 30 -13.47 2.73 -2.79
CA ARG A 30 -13.65 4.07 -3.34
C ARG A 30 -12.53 5.01 -2.92
N GLU A 31 -12.10 4.94 -1.66
CA GLU A 31 -10.99 5.74 -1.16
C GLU A 31 -9.66 5.37 -1.83
N LEU A 32 -9.38 4.07 -1.97
CA LEU A 32 -8.21 3.60 -2.68
C LEU A 32 -8.23 4.05 -4.14
N HIS A 33 -9.37 3.93 -4.83
CA HIS A 33 -9.52 4.42 -6.20
C HIS A 33 -9.33 5.94 -6.28
N TYR A 34 -9.86 6.70 -5.32
CA TYR A 34 -9.63 8.14 -5.28
C TYR A 34 -8.14 8.47 -5.17
N TRP A 35 -7.42 7.79 -4.28
CA TRP A 35 -5.98 7.98 -4.14
C TRP A 35 -5.20 7.59 -5.40
N ILE A 36 -5.51 6.44 -6.01
CA ILE A 36 -4.90 5.97 -7.26
C ILE A 36 -5.09 7.01 -8.38
N ASN A 37 -6.30 7.55 -8.52
CA ASN A 37 -6.63 8.49 -9.61
C ASN A 37 -6.23 9.95 -9.30
N SER A 38 -5.80 10.26 -8.07
CA SER A 38 -5.42 11.62 -7.69
C SER A 38 -4.08 12.08 -8.28
N ASN A 39 -3.21 11.13 -8.66
CA ASN A 39 -1.90 11.42 -9.27
C ASN A 39 -1.41 10.19 -10.07
N GLU A 40 -0.84 10.43 -11.25
CA GLU A 40 -0.20 9.40 -12.09
C GLU A 40 0.87 8.60 -11.33
N ALA A 41 1.66 9.25 -10.47
CA ALA A 41 2.66 8.59 -9.64
C ALA A 41 2.05 7.58 -8.63
N ASN A 42 0.82 7.83 -8.16
CA ASN A 42 0.12 6.91 -7.27
C ASN A 42 -0.37 5.68 -8.03
N TYR A 43 -0.82 5.87 -9.27
CA TYR A 43 -1.20 4.78 -10.16
C TYR A 43 0.01 3.91 -10.51
N GLU A 44 1.13 4.50 -10.92
CA GLU A 44 2.36 3.76 -11.22
C GLU A 44 2.85 2.96 -10.00
N LEU A 45 2.83 3.57 -8.81
CA LEU A 45 3.15 2.89 -7.57
C LEU A 45 2.21 1.71 -7.32
N PHE A 46 0.91 1.88 -7.51
CA PHE A 46 -0.06 0.81 -7.34
C PHE A 46 0.14 -0.34 -8.35
N GLU A 47 0.39 -0.04 -9.62
CA GLU A 47 0.67 -1.05 -10.65
C GLU A 47 1.95 -1.84 -10.35
N LEU A 48 3.02 -1.16 -9.92
CA LEU A 48 4.29 -1.78 -9.53
C LEU A 48 4.09 -2.80 -8.40
N LEU A 49 3.27 -2.44 -7.41
CA LEU A 49 2.94 -3.30 -6.26
C LEU A 49 2.13 -4.54 -6.64
N LYS A 50 1.36 -4.51 -7.74
CA LYS A 50 0.59 -5.66 -8.26
C LYS A 50 1.41 -6.61 -9.13
N THR A 51 2.34 -6.08 -9.93
CA THR A 51 3.03 -6.84 -10.99
C THR A 51 4.26 -7.58 -10.49
N THR A 52 4.98 -7.02 -9.52
CA THR A 52 6.09 -7.75 -8.92
C THR A 52 5.52 -8.90 -8.06
N GLY A 53 6.20 -10.04 -7.97
CA GLY A 53 5.87 -11.11 -6.99
C GLY A 53 5.84 -10.62 -5.52
N ALA A 54 6.09 -9.32 -5.32
CA ALA A 54 5.77 -8.42 -4.21
C ALA A 54 4.56 -8.78 -3.38
N THR A 55 3.46 -9.27 -3.97
CA THR A 55 2.28 -9.64 -3.17
C THR A 55 2.64 -10.68 -2.11
N ARG A 56 3.55 -11.62 -2.42
CA ARG A 56 4.04 -12.61 -1.45
C ARG A 56 4.90 -11.97 -0.36
N ASP A 57 5.82 -11.09 -0.73
CA ASP A 57 6.73 -10.41 0.20
C ASP A 57 5.99 -9.41 1.09
N ALA A 58 5.05 -8.65 0.52
CA ALA A 58 4.10 -7.82 1.23
C ALA A 58 3.26 -8.68 2.17
N MET A 59 2.70 -9.80 1.71
CA MET A 59 1.98 -10.75 2.59
C MET A 59 2.86 -11.32 3.71
N GLN A 60 4.14 -11.57 3.46
CA GLN A 60 5.08 -12.01 4.48
C GLN A 60 5.34 -10.91 5.51
N CYS A 61 5.58 -9.68 5.08
CA CYS A 61 5.68 -8.53 5.98
C CYS A 61 4.38 -8.34 6.78
N LEU A 62 3.22 -8.62 6.20
CA LEU A 62 1.92 -8.50 6.86
C LEU A 62 1.59 -9.60 7.86
N ARG A 63 2.31 -10.72 7.84
CA ARG A 63 2.24 -11.72 8.91
C ARG A 63 3.02 -11.29 10.14
N THR A 64 3.97 -10.37 9.98
CA THR A 64 4.94 -9.99 11.01
C THR A 64 4.69 -8.57 11.55
N TYR A 65 4.14 -7.67 10.72
CA TYR A 65 4.01 -6.25 11.02
C TYR A 65 2.59 -5.73 10.73
N PRO A 66 2.15 -4.67 11.42
CA PRO A 66 0.92 -3.94 11.08
C PRO A 66 0.96 -3.43 9.63
N ALA A 67 -0.22 -3.32 8.99
CA ALA A 67 -0.32 -3.11 7.54
C ALA A 67 0.46 -1.89 7.00
N GLY A 68 0.41 -0.77 7.71
CA GLY A 68 1.16 0.42 7.35
C GLY A 68 2.68 0.23 7.43
N GLU A 69 3.17 -0.45 8.46
CA GLU A 69 4.60 -0.76 8.62
C GLU A 69 5.06 -1.84 7.64
N ALA A 70 4.20 -2.82 7.36
CA ALA A 70 4.49 -3.87 6.39
C ALA A 70 4.69 -3.30 4.98
N LEU A 71 3.83 -2.36 4.54
CA LEU A 71 4.04 -1.71 3.24
C LEU A 71 5.28 -0.82 3.25
N PHE A 72 5.56 -0.07 4.32
CA PHE A 72 6.78 0.74 4.42
C PHE A 72 8.04 -0.13 4.28
N ARG A 73 8.10 -1.26 5.00
CA ARG A 73 9.21 -2.19 4.92
C ARG A 73 9.32 -2.85 3.55
N PHE A 74 8.17 -3.16 2.94
CA PHE A 74 8.10 -3.72 1.59
C PHE A 74 8.60 -2.74 0.52
N LEU A 75 8.13 -1.49 0.53
CA LEU A 75 8.59 -0.41 -0.35
C LEU A 75 10.09 -0.13 -0.17
N ARG A 76 10.59 -0.14 1.07
CA ARG A 76 12.02 0.00 1.35
C ARG A 76 12.84 -1.16 0.81
N LYS A 77 12.26 -2.36 0.71
CA LYS A 77 12.92 -3.53 0.11
C LYS A 77 12.97 -3.37 -1.41
N LEU A 78 11.86 -2.96 -2.05
CA LEU A 78 11.81 -2.69 -3.49
C LEU A 78 12.81 -1.61 -3.93
N ASN A 79 12.93 -0.49 -3.21
CA ASN A 79 13.87 0.58 -3.55
C ASN A 79 15.36 0.22 -3.35
N ASN A 80 15.67 -0.91 -2.70
CA ASN A 80 17.05 -1.40 -2.49
C ASN A 80 17.41 -2.58 -3.42
N THR A 81 16.57 -2.89 -4.40
CA THR A 81 16.79 -3.96 -5.40
C THR A 81 16.90 -3.36 -6.78
#